data_AF-A8V0W9-F1
#
_entry.id   AF-A8V0W9-F1
#
_cell.length_a   1.000
_cell.length_b   1.000
_cell.length_c   1.000
_cell.angle_alpha   90.00
_cell.angle_beta   90.00
_cell.angle_gamma   90.00
#
_symmetry.space_group_name_H-M   'P 1'
#
loop_
_entity.id
_entity.type
_entity.pdbx_description
1 polymer ?
#
loop_
_entity_poly.entity_id
_entity_poly.type
_entity_poly.pdbx_seq_one_letter_code
_entity_poly.pdbx_strand_id
1 'polypeptide(L)'
;MLFYVLSLYYFYKILLKGENKDFILWSLFSGCSLLSKQVFIALYPVFLFLAFIKNRKVFKMKIFYFSLTFSLLIGLVPFFLWNLKNDFATFKHLLYLSGAHSEFKIEKSVQYLGDYSISQIAINSVFLFPLYIFVILKAFKNIRNFKILFLLSFPVFVFLFFLILSFKHRVYGNWPAFSYFTLYILAAFFIYRFNKIKHFIILSLPSILSIFILFYTPILDKIGIGYILPPKKDPTKRLVGWRNLALEVQNIRNKYREAFLFSDDYFISSELMFYLKDHPYIYCINTGRRKNQFDFLGKINNPKNYNKTGIYITGAAIQPLVKRGFKNLVFYKKYNVKYRGKVVKSFNIYVLRNFKEIKEIQTNRY
;
A
#
# COMPACT_ATOMS: atom_id res chain seq x y z
N MET A 1 -6.71 -6.25 6.74
CA MET A 1 -8.13 -6.60 6.49
C MET A 1 -8.70 -7.48 7.58
N LEU A 2 -8.01 -8.53 8.04
CA LEU A 2 -8.53 -9.43 9.09
C LEU A 2 -9.02 -8.69 10.35
N PHE A 3 -8.15 -7.92 11.01
CA PHE A 3 -8.51 -7.20 12.24
C PHE A 3 -9.65 -6.21 12.03
N TYR A 4 -9.70 -5.56 10.87
CA TYR A 4 -10.78 -4.65 10.50
C TYR A 4 -12.13 -5.36 10.49
N VAL A 5 -12.20 -6.48 9.77
CA VAL A 5 -13.44 -7.28 9.63
C VAL A 5 -13.89 -7.82 10.98
N LEU A 6 -12.95 -8.32 11.79
CA LEU A 6 -13.25 -8.82 13.13
C LEU A 6 -13.72 -7.71 14.07
N SER A 7 -13.13 -6.51 14.00
CA SER A 7 -13.62 -5.34 14.73
C SER A 7 -15.07 -5.04 14.35
N LEU A 8 -15.41 -4.96 13.06
CA LEU A 8 -16.80 -4.74 12.63
C LEU A 8 -17.75 -5.84 13.14
N TYR A 9 -17.32 -7.10 13.04
CA TYR A 9 -18.12 -8.25 13.46
C TYR A 9 -18.44 -8.24 14.95
N TYR A 10 -17.42 -8.08 15.82
CA TYR A 10 -17.63 -8.04 17.26
C TYR A 10 -18.39 -6.78 17.69
N PHE A 11 -18.17 -5.64 17.02
CA PHE A 11 -18.99 -4.46 17.27
C PHE A 11 -20.47 -4.70 16.94
N TYR A 12 -20.76 -5.34 15.82
CA TYR A 12 -22.12 -5.72 15.47
C TYR A 12 -22.74 -6.65 16.53
N LYS A 13 -21.99 -7.62 17.06
CA LYS A 13 -22.46 -8.47 18.18
C LYS A 13 -22.75 -7.68 19.45
N ILE A 14 -21.89 -6.73 19.83
CA ILE A 14 -22.12 -5.82 20.97
C ILE A 14 -23.47 -5.11 20.81
N LEU A 15 -23.76 -4.58 19.62
CA LEU A 15 -24.99 -3.86 19.36
C LEU A 15 -26.25 -4.74 19.42
N LEU A 16 -26.12 -6.06 19.21
CA LEU A 16 -27.23 -7.00 19.30
C LEU A 16 -27.42 -7.57 20.71
N LYS A 17 -26.33 -8.00 21.35
CA LYS A 17 -26.38 -8.80 22.59
C LYS A 17 -25.79 -8.11 23.81
N GLY A 18 -24.83 -7.20 23.63
CA GLY A 18 -24.16 -6.51 24.75
C GLY A 18 -23.33 -7.42 25.67
N GLU A 19 -22.85 -8.57 25.19
CA GLU A 19 -22.04 -9.50 25.99
C GLU A 19 -20.62 -8.96 26.24
N ASN A 20 -20.11 -9.07 27.48
CA ASN A 20 -18.77 -8.60 27.87
C ASN A 20 -17.63 -9.18 27.01
N LYS A 21 -17.76 -10.45 26.58
CA LYS A 21 -16.78 -11.10 25.70
C LYS A 21 -16.61 -10.36 24.38
N ASP A 22 -17.70 -9.87 23.81
CA ASP A 22 -17.65 -9.18 22.52
C ASP A 22 -17.02 -7.80 22.64
N PHE A 23 -17.18 -7.10 23.77
CA PHE A 23 -16.46 -5.86 24.09
C PHE A 23 -14.94 -6.06 24.13
N ILE A 24 -14.47 -7.10 24.82
CA ILE A 24 -13.04 -7.42 24.93
C ILE A 24 -12.45 -7.76 23.53
N LEU A 25 -13.16 -8.59 22.76
CA LEU A 25 -12.71 -8.96 21.42
C LEU A 25 -12.75 -7.77 20.46
N TRP A 26 -13.79 -6.93 20.51
CA TRP A 26 -13.83 -5.69 19.76
C TRP A 26 -12.66 -4.77 20.12
N SER A 27 -12.33 -4.65 21.40
CA SER A 27 -11.19 -3.85 21.87
C SER A 27 -9.88 -4.32 21.26
N LEU A 28 -9.61 -5.63 21.35
CA LEU A 28 -8.40 -6.25 20.82
C LEU A 28 -8.27 -6.02 19.31
N PHE A 29 -9.30 -6.38 18.54
CA PHE A 29 -9.25 -6.28 17.07
C PHE A 29 -9.28 -4.84 16.56
N SER A 30 -9.95 -3.92 17.25
CA SER A 30 -9.89 -2.48 16.94
C SER A 30 -8.51 -1.90 17.23
N GLY A 31 -7.87 -2.31 18.33
CA GLY A 31 -6.50 -1.92 18.65
C GLY A 31 -5.49 -2.45 17.63
N CYS A 32 -5.58 -3.73 17.26
CA CYS A 32 -4.74 -4.31 16.21
C CYS A 32 -4.99 -3.67 14.83
N SER A 33 -6.22 -3.23 14.55
CA SER A 33 -6.54 -2.50 13.32
C SER A 33 -5.87 -1.14 13.27
N LEU A 34 -5.92 -0.38 14.37
CA LEU A 34 -5.19 0.88 14.52
C LEU A 34 -3.69 0.67 14.32
N LEU A 35 -3.12 -0.31 15.01
CA LEU A 35 -1.69 -0.63 14.94
C LEU A 35 -1.25 -0.97 13.50
N SER A 36 -2.09 -1.71 12.76
CA SER A 36 -1.83 -2.08 11.37
C SER A 36 -1.98 -0.91 10.41
N LYS A 37 -2.98 -0.03 10.62
CA LYS A 37 -3.25 1.13 9.76
C LYS A 37 -3.94 2.23 10.57
N GLN A 38 -3.21 3.30 10.86
CA GLN A 38 -3.67 4.38 11.75
C GLN A 38 -4.93 5.10 11.27
N VAL A 39 -5.21 5.09 9.96
CA VAL A 39 -6.47 5.63 9.38
C VAL A 39 -7.72 4.99 9.99
N PHE A 40 -7.62 3.79 10.57
CA PHE A 40 -8.72 3.13 11.26
C PHE A 40 -9.33 3.98 12.39
N ILE A 41 -8.57 4.92 12.98
CA ILE A 41 -9.07 5.82 14.02
C ILE A 41 -10.30 6.63 13.55
N ALA A 42 -10.37 6.94 12.26
CA ALA A 42 -11.49 7.67 11.68
C ALA A 42 -12.82 6.91 11.79
N LEU A 43 -12.82 5.59 12.07
CA LEU A 43 -14.04 4.80 12.21
C LEU A 43 -14.65 4.80 13.61
N TYR A 44 -13.94 5.26 14.64
CA TYR A 44 -14.50 5.33 15.99
C TYR A 44 -15.79 6.18 16.05
N PRO A 45 -15.85 7.38 15.42
CA PRO A 45 -17.12 8.11 15.29
C PRO A 45 -18.27 7.31 14.68
N VAL A 46 -17.99 6.45 13.69
CA VAL A 46 -19.00 5.57 13.07
C VAL A 46 -19.49 4.52 14.06
N PHE A 47 -18.59 3.93 14.85
CA PHE A 47 -18.97 3.02 15.92
C PHE A 47 -19.86 3.70 16.96
N LEU A 48 -19.48 4.89 17.42
CA LEU A 48 -20.27 5.67 18.38
C LEU A 48 -21.66 6.02 17.82
N PHE A 49 -21.73 6.47 16.56
CA PHE A 49 -22.98 6.74 15.88
C PHE A 49 -23.88 5.50 15.81
N LEU A 50 -23.35 4.34 15.39
CA LEU A 50 -24.13 3.10 15.30
C LEU A 50 -24.60 2.60 16.67
N ALA A 51 -23.79 2.75 17.72
CA ALA A 51 -24.20 2.48 19.09
C ALA A 51 -25.35 3.39 19.54
N PHE A 52 -25.27 4.68 19.21
CA PHE A 52 -26.32 5.64 19.51
C PHE A 52 -27.65 5.33 18.82
N ILE A 53 -27.60 4.82 17.58
CA ILE A 53 -28.81 4.44 16.84
C ILE A 53 -29.39 3.11 17.34
N LYS A 54 -28.56 2.09 17.59
CA LYS A 54 -29.06 0.73 17.86
C LYS A 54 -29.19 0.35 19.32
N ASN A 55 -28.21 0.70 20.14
CA ASN A 55 -28.14 0.26 21.53
C ASN A 55 -27.48 1.31 22.43
N ARG A 56 -28.22 2.38 22.74
CA ARG A 56 -27.76 3.48 23.60
C ARG A 56 -27.34 3.03 25.01
N LYS A 57 -27.82 1.86 25.47
CA LYS A 57 -27.45 1.31 26.79
C LYS A 57 -25.95 1.03 26.88
N VAL A 58 -25.28 0.78 25.75
CA VAL A 58 -23.82 0.59 25.68
C VAL A 58 -23.06 1.75 26.33
N PHE A 59 -23.54 3.00 26.19
CA PHE A 59 -22.93 4.17 26.82
C PHE A 59 -23.07 4.21 28.35
N LYS A 60 -23.93 3.38 28.95
CA LYS A 60 -24.02 3.25 30.41
C LYS A 60 -23.11 2.16 30.96
N MET A 61 -22.51 1.35 30.09
CA MET A 61 -21.73 0.18 30.49
C MET A 61 -20.26 0.57 30.71
N LYS A 62 -19.73 0.33 31.92
CA LYS A 62 -18.31 0.58 32.23
C LYS A 62 -17.36 -0.17 31.27
N ILE A 63 -17.73 -1.39 30.87
CA ILE A 63 -16.93 -2.20 29.95
C ILE A 63 -16.77 -1.57 28.56
N PHE A 64 -17.72 -0.74 28.12
CA PHE A 64 -17.62 -0.03 26.84
C PHE A 64 -16.46 0.98 26.87
N TYR A 65 -16.41 1.81 27.90
CA TYR A 65 -15.32 2.78 28.08
C TYR A 65 -13.98 2.09 28.28
N PHE A 66 -13.94 1.02 29.08
CA PHE A 66 -12.73 0.21 29.23
C PHE A 66 -12.24 -0.33 27.88
N SER A 67 -13.14 -0.89 27.07
CA SER A 67 -12.81 -1.45 25.75
C SER A 67 -12.39 -0.37 24.74
N LEU A 68 -13.03 0.79 24.76
CA LEU A 68 -12.67 1.93 23.93
C LEU A 68 -11.26 2.45 24.29
N THR A 69 -10.98 2.63 25.58
CA THR A 69 -9.67 3.09 26.04
C THR A 69 -8.60 2.04 25.74
N PHE A 70 -8.88 0.76 26.02
CA PHE A 70 -7.91 -0.31 25.82
C PHE A 70 -7.58 -0.51 24.33
N SER A 71 -8.55 -0.37 23.43
CA SER A 71 -8.29 -0.42 21.99
C SER A 71 -7.40 0.74 21.51
N LEU A 72 -7.62 1.95 22.02
CA LEU A 72 -6.77 3.11 21.74
C LEU A 72 -5.36 2.91 22.30
N LEU A 73 -5.22 2.35 23.51
CA LEU A 73 -3.92 2.07 24.11
C LEU A 73 -3.12 1.06 23.27
N ILE A 74 -3.72 -0.08 22.90
CA ILE A 74 -3.08 -1.08 22.03
C ILE A 74 -2.63 -0.46 20.70
N GLY A 75 -3.49 0.36 20.09
CA GLY A 75 -3.26 0.91 18.76
C GLY A 75 -2.25 2.06 18.71
N LEU A 76 -2.35 2.98 19.67
CA LEU A 76 -1.69 4.28 19.62
C LEU A 76 -0.44 4.35 20.48
N VAL A 77 -0.38 3.70 21.64
CA VAL A 77 0.81 3.75 22.52
C VAL A 77 2.08 3.27 21.82
N PRO A 78 2.13 2.05 21.23
CA PRO A 78 3.34 1.62 20.52
C PRO A 78 3.69 2.54 19.34
N PHE A 79 2.67 3.07 18.64
CA PHE A 79 2.86 3.99 17.53
C PHE A 79 3.49 5.32 17.96
N PHE A 80 3.01 5.91 19.06
CA PHE A 80 3.56 7.15 19.61
C PHE A 80 4.96 6.93 20.19
N LEU A 81 5.17 5.87 20.97
CA LEU A 81 6.48 5.55 21.55
C LEU A 81 7.54 5.32 20.46
N TRP A 82 7.19 4.64 19.37
CA TRP A 82 8.11 4.47 18.25
C TRP A 82 8.41 5.81 17.56
N ASN A 83 7.40 6.64 17.31
CA ASN A 83 7.61 7.95 16.69
C ASN A 83 8.45 8.89 17.56
N LEU A 84 8.24 8.90 18.88
CA LEU A 84 9.06 9.67 19.83
C LEU A 84 10.55 9.29 19.74
N LYS A 85 10.85 8.00 19.59
CA LYS A 85 12.22 7.48 19.45
C LYS A 85 12.84 7.69 18.05
N ASN A 86 12.04 8.06 17.06
CA ASN A 86 12.44 8.13 15.65
C ASN A 86 12.10 9.49 15.01
N ASP A 87 12.22 10.56 15.78
CA ASP A 87 12.03 11.95 15.34
C ASP A 87 10.68 12.20 14.63
N PHE A 88 9.62 11.55 15.09
CA PHE A 88 8.28 11.62 14.52
C PHE A 88 8.23 11.29 13.02
N ALA A 89 9.05 10.33 12.58
CA ALA A 89 9.19 9.99 11.17
C ALA A 89 7.85 9.71 10.44
N THR A 90 6.93 8.97 11.07
CA THR A 90 5.63 8.68 10.43
C THR A 90 4.77 9.93 10.34
N PHE A 91 4.76 10.79 11.35
CA PHE A 91 4.00 12.06 11.28
C PHE A 91 4.54 12.97 10.19
N LYS A 92 5.87 13.13 10.09
CA LYS A 92 6.50 13.89 9.01
C LYS A 92 6.16 13.32 7.64
N HIS A 93 6.13 11.99 7.50
CA HIS A 93 5.69 11.30 6.29
C HIS A 93 4.22 11.56 5.94
N LEU A 94 3.33 11.52 6.94
CA LEU A 94 1.90 11.80 6.75
C LEU A 94 1.66 13.27 6.38
N LEU A 95 2.38 14.22 7.00
CA LEU A 95 2.33 15.64 6.66
C LEU A 95 2.83 15.91 5.24
N TYR A 96 3.89 15.22 4.83
CA TYR A 96 4.38 15.29 3.45
C TYR A 96 3.36 14.74 2.45
N LEU A 97 2.73 13.60 2.76
CA LEU A 97 1.66 13.02 1.94
C LEU A 97 0.42 13.92 1.88
N SER A 98 0.11 14.62 2.98
CA SER A 98 -0.96 15.61 3.04
C SER A 98 -0.51 16.97 2.47
N GLY A 99 0.49 17.02 1.59
CA GLY A 99 0.83 18.23 0.85
C GLY A 99 1.07 19.48 1.70
N ALA A 100 1.55 19.35 2.94
CA ALA A 100 1.76 20.49 3.84
C ALA A 100 2.72 21.56 3.27
N HIS A 101 3.44 21.23 2.19
CA HIS A 101 4.36 22.11 1.48
C HIS A 101 3.90 22.49 0.05
N SER A 102 2.68 22.12 -0.35
CA SER A 102 2.14 22.46 -1.67
C SER A 102 1.10 23.57 -1.57
N GLU A 103 1.27 24.63 -2.36
CA GLU A 103 0.25 25.67 -2.51
C GLU A 103 -1.06 25.09 -3.05
N PHE A 104 -2.17 25.53 -2.45
CA PHE A 104 -3.51 25.18 -2.92
C PHE A 104 -3.73 25.78 -4.31
N LYS A 105 -4.07 24.93 -5.29
CA LYS A 105 -4.45 25.34 -6.64
C LYS A 105 -5.74 24.63 -7.03
N ILE A 106 -6.77 25.40 -7.38
CA ILE A 106 -8.11 24.88 -7.69
C ILE A 106 -8.07 23.84 -8.81
N GLU A 107 -7.28 24.07 -9.86
CA GLU A 107 -7.10 23.13 -10.96
C GLU A 107 -6.61 21.74 -10.48
N LYS A 108 -5.66 21.72 -9.54
CA LYS A 108 -5.16 20.48 -8.95
C LYS A 108 -6.22 19.80 -8.09
N SER A 109 -7.03 20.56 -7.36
CA SER A 109 -8.15 20.03 -6.58
C SER A 109 -9.16 19.31 -7.46
N VAL A 110 -9.54 19.90 -8.60
CA VAL A 110 -10.44 19.25 -9.58
C VAL A 110 -9.81 17.98 -10.13
N GLN A 111 -8.52 18.03 -10.49
CA GLN A 111 -7.78 16.85 -10.92
C GLN A 111 -7.77 15.73 -9.86
N TYR A 112 -7.51 16.06 -8.59
CA TYR A 112 -7.45 15.08 -7.50
C TYR A 112 -8.81 14.46 -7.20
N LEU A 113 -9.89 15.25 -7.25
CA LEU A 113 -11.26 14.75 -7.14
C LEU A 113 -11.59 13.79 -8.28
N GLY A 114 -11.24 14.15 -9.52
CA GLY A 114 -11.42 13.31 -10.70
C GLY A 114 -10.63 12.00 -10.62
N ASP A 115 -9.32 12.10 -10.34
CA ASP A 115 -8.42 10.95 -10.13
C ASP A 115 -8.98 10.00 -9.07
N TYR A 116 -9.40 10.55 -7.92
CA TYR A 116 -9.97 9.74 -6.85
C TYR A 116 -11.26 9.05 -7.31
N SER A 117 -12.21 9.79 -7.87
CA SER A 117 -13.52 9.26 -8.29
C SER A 117 -13.37 8.16 -9.34
N ILE A 118 -12.56 8.39 -10.38
CA ILE A 118 -12.27 7.42 -11.44
C ILE A 118 -11.57 6.19 -10.84
N SER A 119 -10.65 6.37 -9.89
CA SER A 119 -9.97 5.25 -9.26
C SER A 119 -10.90 4.33 -8.48
N GLN A 120 -11.97 4.86 -7.86
CA GLN A 120 -12.94 4.04 -7.11
C GLN A 120 -13.77 3.14 -8.05
N ILE A 121 -14.03 3.63 -9.27
CA ILE A 121 -14.68 2.87 -10.35
C ILE A 121 -13.71 1.78 -10.84
N ALA A 122 -12.49 2.18 -11.18
CA ALA A 122 -11.51 1.29 -11.80
C ALA A 122 -11.03 0.16 -10.87
N ILE A 123 -10.87 0.41 -9.56
CA ILE A 123 -10.29 -0.58 -8.63
C ILE A 123 -11.19 -1.79 -8.37
N ASN A 124 -12.51 -1.64 -8.49
CA ASN A 124 -13.45 -2.77 -8.34
C ASN A 124 -13.76 -3.42 -9.68
N SER A 125 -14.06 -2.60 -10.68
CA SER A 125 -14.29 -2.92 -12.08
C SER A 125 -15.22 -1.87 -12.65
N VAL A 126 -14.86 -1.32 -13.81
CA VAL A 126 -15.73 -0.41 -14.57
C VAL A 126 -17.05 -1.10 -14.94
N PHE A 127 -17.01 -2.40 -15.24
CA PHE A 127 -18.19 -3.17 -15.62
C PHE A 127 -19.14 -3.44 -14.46
N LEU A 128 -18.63 -3.61 -13.23
CA LEU A 128 -19.47 -3.82 -12.04
C LEU A 128 -20.03 -2.52 -11.48
N PHE A 129 -19.57 -1.36 -11.95
CA PHE A 129 -19.96 -0.06 -11.40
C PHE A 129 -21.49 0.19 -11.42
N PRO A 130 -22.24 -0.08 -12.51
CA PRO A 130 -23.70 0.07 -12.51
C PRO A 130 -24.40 -0.77 -11.43
N LEU A 131 -23.85 -1.95 -11.13
CA LEU A 131 -24.37 -2.83 -10.09
C LEU A 131 -24.10 -2.28 -8.70
N TYR A 132 -22.92 -1.68 -8.45
CA TYR A 132 -22.65 -1.00 -7.19
C TYR A 132 -23.54 0.23 -6.99
N ILE A 133 -23.82 1.00 -8.03
CA ILE A 133 -24.79 2.10 -7.97
C ILE A 133 -26.18 1.57 -7.59
N PHE A 134 -26.64 0.50 -8.24
CA PHE A 134 -27.91 -0.16 -7.87
C PHE A 134 -27.92 -0.59 -6.39
N VAL A 135 -26.86 -1.23 -5.91
CA VAL A 135 -26.72 -1.68 -4.52
C VAL A 135 -26.78 -0.51 -3.55
N ILE A 136 -26.04 0.57 -3.81
CA ILE A 136 -26.00 1.77 -2.96
C ILE A 136 -27.39 2.43 -2.91
N LEU A 137 -28.05 2.62 -4.06
CA LEU A 137 -29.39 3.20 -4.12
C LEU A 137 -30.42 2.35 -3.36
N LYS A 138 -30.36 1.02 -3.49
CA LYS A 138 -31.24 0.11 -2.73
C LYS A 138 -30.90 0.12 -1.24
N ALA A 139 -29.63 0.22 -0.86
CA ALA A 139 -29.21 0.33 0.52
C ALA A 139 -29.78 1.60 1.18
N PHE A 140 -29.66 2.75 0.51
CA PHE A 140 -30.25 4.00 0.99
C PHE A 140 -31.79 3.94 1.10
N LYS A 141 -32.47 3.32 0.13
CA LYS A 141 -33.93 3.11 0.22
C LYS A 141 -34.35 2.23 1.40
N ASN A 142 -33.48 1.31 1.85
CA ASN A 142 -33.74 0.39 2.94
C ASN A 142 -32.97 0.75 4.22
N ILE A 143 -32.53 2.01 4.36
CA ILE A 143 -31.63 2.43 5.44
C ILE A 143 -32.24 2.28 6.84
N ARG A 144 -33.57 2.22 6.96
CA ARG A 144 -34.28 1.94 8.21
C ARG A 144 -33.97 0.55 8.78
N ASN A 145 -33.57 -0.40 7.93
CA ASN A 145 -33.10 -1.70 8.41
C ASN A 145 -31.69 -1.56 8.99
N PHE A 146 -31.56 -1.82 10.29
CA PHE A 146 -30.29 -1.65 10.99
C PHE A 146 -29.12 -2.44 10.37
N LYS A 147 -29.34 -3.65 9.83
CA LYS A 147 -28.27 -4.43 9.18
C LYS A 147 -27.73 -3.70 7.95
N ILE A 148 -28.62 -3.06 7.20
CA ILE A 148 -28.26 -2.28 5.99
C ILE A 148 -27.57 -0.99 6.40
N LEU A 149 -28.09 -0.27 7.40
CA LEU A 149 -27.44 0.89 7.99
C LEU A 149 -26.01 0.57 8.43
N PHE A 150 -25.85 -0.47 9.24
CA PHE A 150 -24.56 -0.92 9.74
C PHE A 150 -23.55 -1.14 8.61
N LEU A 151 -23.92 -1.95 7.60
CA LEU A 151 -23.01 -2.28 6.51
C LEU A 151 -22.71 -1.08 5.59
N LEU A 152 -23.66 -0.14 5.43
CA LEU A 152 -23.52 1.02 4.54
C LEU A 152 -22.72 2.15 5.20
N SER A 153 -22.79 2.31 6.52
CA SER A 153 -22.12 3.40 7.23
C SER A 153 -20.61 3.42 7.02
N PHE A 154 -19.94 2.27 7.00
CA PHE A 154 -18.49 2.18 6.81
C PHE A 154 -18.01 2.64 5.42
N PRO A 155 -18.50 2.08 4.29
CA PRO A 155 -18.08 2.50 2.96
C PRO A 155 -18.46 3.94 2.68
N VAL A 156 -19.67 4.39 3.07
CA VAL A 156 -20.08 5.79 2.89
C VAL A 156 -19.14 6.72 3.64
N PHE A 157 -18.89 6.46 4.93
CA PHE A 157 -17.99 7.30 5.72
C PHE A 157 -16.57 7.34 5.12
N VAL A 158 -15.99 6.18 4.80
CA VAL A 158 -14.63 6.09 4.28
C VAL A 158 -14.51 6.78 2.92
N PHE A 159 -15.47 6.57 2.01
CA PHE A 159 -15.41 7.21 0.69
C PHE A 159 -15.57 8.72 0.80
N LEU A 160 -16.46 9.22 1.65
CA LEU A 160 -16.64 10.65 1.89
C LEU A 160 -15.40 11.25 2.56
N PHE A 161 -14.81 10.58 3.55
CA PHE A 161 -13.58 11.02 4.20
C PHE A 161 -12.45 11.22 3.18
N PHE A 162 -12.23 10.23 2.31
CA PHE A 162 -11.19 10.33 1.28
C PHE A 162 -11.56 11.25 0.11
N LEU A 163 -12.85 11.46 -0.19
CA LEU A 163 -13.31 12.45 -1.16
C LEU A 163 -13.05 13.88 -0.66
N ILE A 164 -13.32 14.14 0.62
CA ILE A 164 -13.00 15.43 1.25
C ILE A 164 -11.49 15.64 1.27
N LEU A 165 -10.72 14.60 1.60
CA LEU A 165 -9.26 14.67 1.59
C LEU A 165 -8.71 14.90 0.18
N SER A 166 -9.36 14.34 -0.85
CA SER A 166 -8.92 14.51 -2.23
C SER A 166 -9.10 15.93 -2.77
N PHE A 167 -9.91 16.77 -2.12
CA PHE A 167 -10.00 18.18 -2.45
C PHE A 167 -8.65 18.91 -2.32
N LYS A 168 -7.82 18.53 -1.34
CA LYS A 168 -6.53 19.19 -1.09
C LYS A 168 -5.33 18.34 -1.52
N HIS A 169 -5.47 17.02 -1.56
CA HIS A 169 -4.34 16.12 -1.71
C HIS A 169 -4.62 15.00 -2.70
N ARG A 170 -3.56 14.47 -3.31
CA ARG A 170 -3.70 13.28 -4.15
C ARG A 170 -3.97 12.06 -3.27
N VAL A 171 -5.16 11.49 -3.38
CA VAL A 171 -5.54 10.23 -2.72
C VAL A 171 -5.35 9.09 -3.71
N TYR A 172 -4.55 8.08 -3.34
CA TYR A 172 -4.42 6.89 -4.17
C TYR A 172 -5.66 6.01 -4.06
N GLY A 173 -6.12 5.44 -5.18
CA GLY A 173 -7.38 4.69 -5.23
C GLY A 173 -7.46 3.47 -4.30
N ASN A 174 -6.32 2.91 -3.90
CA ASN A 174 -6.23 1.80 -2.96
C ASN A 174 -6.36 2.22 -1.48
N TRP A 175 -6.29 3.51 -1.17
CA TRP A 175 -6.41 4.00 0.21
C TRP A 175 -7.72 3.58 0.91
N PRO A 176 -8.90 3.76 0.28
CA PRO A 176 -10.19 3.32 0.84
C PRO A 176 -10.47 1.83 0.67
N ALA A 177 -9.56 1.02 0.11
CA ALA A 177 -9.86 -0.37 -0.26
C ALA A 177 -10.39 -1.26 0.89
N PHE A 178 -10.14 -0.88 2.14
CA PHE A 178 -10.63 -1.59 3.32
C PHE A 178 -12.13 -1.45 3.57
N SER A 179 -12.78 -0.43 3.02
CA SER A 179 -14.21 -0.20 3.24
C SER A 179 -15.10 -1.02 2.31
N TYR A 180 -14.56 -1.54 1.20
CA TYR A 180 -15.33 -2.31 0.22
C TYR A 180 -15.91 -3.61 0.79
N PHE A 181 -15.31 -4.18 1.82
CA PHE A 181 -15.75 -5.46 2.36
C PHE A 181 -17.24 -5.48 2.76
N THR A 182 -17.72 -4.47 3.49
CA THR A 182 -19.15 -4.42 3.87
C THR A 182 -20.05 -4.05 2.70
N LEU A 183 -19.52 -3.30 1.72
CA LEU A 183 -20.20 -3.05 0.45
C LEU A 183 -20.38 -4.35 -0.35
N TYR A 184 -19.42 -5.27 -0.33
CA TYR A 184 -19.53 -6.57 -0.99
C TYR A 184 -20.59 -7.46 -0.33
N ILE A 185 -20.69 -7.44 1.01
CA ILE A 185 -21.78 -8.13 1.73
C ILE A 185 -23.15 -7.55 1.32
N LEU A 186 -23.28 -6.22 1.26
CA LEU A 186 -24.50 -5.58 0.78
C LEU A 186 -24.81 -5.92 -0.68
N ALA A 187 -23.79 -5.96 -1.53
CA ALA A 187 -23.94 -6.31 -2.93
C ALA A 187 -24.49 -7.73 -3.06
N ALA A 188 -23.89 -8.71 -2.38
CA ALA A 188 -24.37 -10.08 -2.38
C ALA A 188 -25.84 -10.18 -1.93
N PHE A 189 -26.20 -9.51 -0.83
CA PHE A 189 -27.57 -9.48 -0.31
C PHE A 189 -28.58 -8.95 -1.34
N PHE A 190 -28.31 -7.77 -1.94
CA PHE A 190 -29.24 -7.16 -2.89
C PHE A 190 -29.27 -7.84 -4.26
N ILE A 191 -28.15 -8.37 -4.72
CA ILE A 191 -28.08 -9.17 -5.95
C ILE A 191 -28.96 -10.40 -5.81
N TYR A 192 -28.87 -11.10 -4.68
CA TYR A 192 -29.71 -12.26 -4.37
C TYR A 192 -31.19 -11.86 -4.22
N ARG A 193 -31.48 -10.87 -3.36
CA ARG A 193 -32.85 -10.43 -3.03
C ARG A 193 -33.68 -9.96 -4.22
N PHE A 194 -33.02 -9.38 -5.24
CA PHE A 194 -33.66 -8.84 -6.45
C PHE A 194 -33.40 -9.70 -7.71
N ASN A 195 -32.92 -10.94 -7.53
CA ASN A 195 -32.64 -11.88 -8.63
C ASN A 195 -31.75 -11.28 -9.75
N LYS A 196 -30.71 -10.53 -9.37
CA LYS A 196 -29.76 -9.88 -10.29
C LYS A 196 -28.52 -10.73 -10.58
N ILE A 197 -28.52 -12.01 -10.20
CA ILE A 197 -27.36 -12.91 -10.38
C ILE A 197 -26.93 -12.98 -11.85
N LYS A 198 -27.87 -13.08 -12.80
CA LYS A 198 -27.56 -13.04 -14.25
C LYS A 198 -26.78 -11.78 -14.65
N HIS A 199 -27.18 -10.62 -14.14
CA HIS A 199 -26.50 -9.35 -14.44
C HIS A 199 -25.12 -9.30 -13.79
N PHE A 200 -24.99 -9.77 -12.55
CA PHE A 200 -23.71 -9.90 -11.88
C PHE A 200 -22.74 -10.79 -12.69
N ILE A 201 -23.19 -11.94 -13.17
CA ILE A 201 -22.37 -12.85 -14.00
C ILE A 201 -21.95 -12.15 -15.30
N ILE A 202 -22.90 -11.57 -16.04
CA ILE A 202 -22.63 -10.88 -17.31
C ILE A 202 -21.59 -9.76 -17.13
N LEU A 203 -21.69 -8.96 -16.06
CA LEU A 203 -20.76 -7.86 -15.78
C LEU A 203 -19.43 -8.34 -15.16
N SER A 204 -19.43 -9.50 -14.51
CA SER A 204 -18.21 -10.10 -13.94
C SER A 204 -17.32 -10.72 -15.02
N LEU A 205 -17.89 -11.31 -16.07
CA LEU A 205 -17.14 -11.91 -17.17
C LEU A 205 -16.07 -10.98 -17.80
N PRO A 206 -16.40 -9.75 -18.26
CA PRO A 206 -15.40 -8.83 -18.79
C PRO A 206 -14.44 -8.32 -17.70
N SER A 207 -14.87 -8.28 -16.44
CA SER A 207 -14.00 -7.95 -15.31
C SER A 207 -12.91 -9.01 -15.12
N ILE A 208 -13.30 -10.28 -15.11
CA ILE A 208 -12.41 -11.44 -15.01
C ILE A 208 -11.48 -11.48 -16.23
N LEU A 209 -12.02 -11.29 -17.44
CA LEU A 209 -11.23 -11.24 -18.66
C LEU A 209 -10.19 -10.12 -18.62
N SER A 210 -10.55 -8.92 -18.13
CA SER A 210 -9.60 -7.82 -18.02
C SER A 210 -8.49 -8.11 -17.02
N ILE A 211 -8.78 -8.81 -15.91
CA ILE A 211 -7.77 -9.31 -14.97
C ILE A 211 -6.82 -10.29 -15.68
N PHE A 212 -7.34 -11.29 -16.40
CA PHE A 212 -6.51 -12.23 -17.14
C PHE A 212 -5.62 -11.55 -18.19
N ILE A 213 -6.16 -10.58 -18.93
CA ILE A 213 -5.39 -9.79 -19.89
C ILE A 213 -4.29 -9.00 -19.18
N LEU A 214 -4.58 -8.38 -18.03
CA LEU A 214 -3.59 -7.64 -17.25
C LEU A 214 -2.49 -8.55 -16.70
N PHE A 215 -2.80 -9.77 -16.27
CA PHE A 215 -1.78 -10.72 -15.80
C PHE A 215 -0.98 -11.37 -16.94
N TYR A 216 -1.52 -11.37 -18.16
CA TYR A 216 -0.86 -11.95 -19.32
C TYR A 216 -0.93 -11.05 -20.56
N THR A 217 -0.40 -9.83 -20.45
CA THR A 217 -0.38 -8.86 -21.56
C THR A 217 0.37 -9.31 -22.83
N PRO A 218 1.29 -10.31 -22.84
CA PRO A 218 1.83 -10.85 -24.09
C PRO A 218 0.76 -11.42 -25.05
N ILE A 219 -0.43 -11.76 -24.55
CA ILE A 219 -1.55 -12.16 -25.42
C ILE A 219 -1.92 -11.05 -26.42
N LEU A 220 -1.78 -9.78 -26.02
CA LEU A 220 -2.10 -8.62 -26.86
C LEU A 220 -1.19 -8.56 -28.09
N ASP A 221 0.07 -8.94 -27.97
CA ASP A 221 0.98 -9.02 -29.13
C ASP A 221 0.59 -10.18 -30.04
N LYS A 222 0.25 -11.34 -29.48
CA LYS A 222 -0.10 -12.55 -30.25
C LYS A 222 -1.33 -12.33 -31.13
N ILE A 223 -2.30 -11.56 -30.66
CA ILE A 223 -3.54 -11.24 -31.40
C ILE A 223 -3.44 -9.94 -32.22
N GLY A 224 -2.25 -9.35 -32.35
CA GLY A 224 -2.01 -8.19 -33.21
C GLY A 224 -2.42 -6.82 -32.63
N ILE A 225 -2.87 -6.75 -31.38
CA ILE A 225 -3.33 -5.50 -30.73
C ILE A 225 -2.36 -4.96 -29.67
N GLY A 226 -1.10 -5.41 -29.71
CA GLY A 226 -0.06 -5.01 -28.76
C GLY A 226 0.20 -3.51 -28.68
N TYR A 227 -0.21 -2.74 -29.70
CA TYR A 227 -0.13 -1.29 -29.75
C TYR A 227 -1.06 -0.59 -28.75
N ILE A 228 -2.16 -1.22 -28.33
CA ILE A 228 -3.12 -0.67 -27.35
C ILE A 228 -2.43 -0.50 -25.99
N LEU A 229 -1.62 -1.48 -25.60
CA LEU A 229 -0.83 -1.44 -24.38
C LEU A 229 0.63 -1.75 -24.70
N PRO A 230 1.41 -0.75 -25.16
CA PRO A 230 2.82 -0.95 -25.48
C PRO A 230 3.61 -1.41 -24.25
N PRO A 231 4.64 -2.28 -24.39
CA PRO A 231 5.41 -2.81 -23.24
C PRO A 231 6.01 -1.73 -22.32
N LYS A 232 6.33 -0.54 -22.85
CA LYS A 232 6.82 0.60 -22.08
C LYS A 232 5.74 1.27 -21.23
N LYS A 233 4.47 1.18 -21.60
CA LYS A 233 3.32 1.75 -20.86
C LYS A 233 2.61 0.70 -20.00
N ASP A 234 2.89 -0.58 -20.24
CA ASP A 234 2.37 -1.70 -19.48
C ASP A 234 2.70 -1.60 -17.98
N PRO A 235 1.71 -1.58 -17.06
CA PRO A 235 1.97 -1.50 -15.63
C PRO A 235 2.69 -2.74 -15.08
N THR A 236 2.50 -3.92 -15.70
CA THR A 236 3.12 -5.18 -15.26
C THR A 236 4.61 -5.24 -15.54
N LYS A 237 5.15 -4.35 -16.40
CA LYS A 237 6.60 -4.25 -16.64
C LYS A 237 7.42 -4.08 -15.35
N ARG A 238 6.78 -3.57 -14.29
CA ARG A 238 7.41 -3.41 -12.96
C ARG A 238 7.74 -4.74 -12.30
N LEU A 239 6.98 -5.80 -12.61
CA LEU A 239 7.11 -7.16 -12.05
C LEU A 239 8.11 -8.03 -12.83
N VAL A 240 8.53 -7.60 -14.02
CA VAL A 240 9.31 -8.43 -14.95
C VAL A 240 10.81 -8.29 -14.69
N GLY A 241 11.52 -9.41 -14.77
CA GLY A 241 12.99 -9.45 -14.88
C GLY A 241 13.75 -9.57 -13.57
N TRP A 242 13.09 -9.52 -12.42
CA TRP A 242 13.76 -9.56 -11.11
C TRP A 242 14.52 -10.84 -10.84
N ARG A 243 13.93 -12.01 -11.13
CA ARG A 243 14.63 -13.30 -11.00
C ARG A 243 15.89 -13.36 -11.86
N ASN A 244 15.82 -12.91 -13.11
CA ASN A 244 16.97 -12.94 -14.02
C ASN A 244 18.04 -11.90 -13.63
N LEU A 245 17.63 -10.73 -13.13
CA LEU A 245 18.55 -9.76 -12.54
C LEU A 245 19.25 -10.36 -11.32
N ALA A 246 18.53 -11.06 -10.43
CA ALA A 246 19.11 -11.70 -9.26
C ALA A 246 20.12 -12.79 -9.65
N LEU A 247 19.83 -13.61 -10.67
CA LEU A 247 20.78 -14.58 -11.22
C LEU A 247 22.05 -13.89 -11.75
N GLU A 248 21.91 -12.78 -12.47
CA GLU A 248 23.05 -12.01 -12.96
C GLU A 248 23.89 -11.43 -11.80
N VAL A 249 23.23 -10.84 -10.80
CA VAL A 249 23.88 -10.31 -9.60
C VAL A 249 24.59 -11.44 -8.84
N GLN A 250 23.97 -12.62 -8.72
CA GLN A 250 24.58 -13.79 -8.08
C GLN A 250 25.83 -14.26 -8.84
N ASN A 251 25.79 -14.30 -10.18
CA ASN A 251 26.94 -14.65 -10.99
C ASN A 251 28.11 -13.68 -10.79
N ILE A 252 27.82 -12.39 -10.65
CA ILE A 252 28.84 -11.38 -10.34
C ILE A 252 29.35 -11.57 -8.91
N ARG A 253 28.46 -11.76 -7.93
CA ARG A 253 28.83 -11.98 -6.53
C ARG A 253 29.70 -13.22 -6.33
N ASN A 254 29.47 -14.30 -7.09
CA ASN A 254 30.31 -15.50 -7.05
C ASN A 254 31.76 -15.23 -7.48
N LYS A 255 32.00 -14.26 -8.36
CA LYS A 255 33.34 -13.84 -8.81
C LYS A 255 34.05 -12.93 -7.80
N TYR A 256 33.28 -12.19 -7.00
CA TYR A 256 33.78 -11.27 -5.98
C TYR A 256 33.33 -11.74 -4.59
N ARG A 257 33.95 -12.82 -4.11
CA ARG A 257 33.65 -13.40 -2.79
C ARG A 257 33.71 -12.31 -1.71
N GLU A 258 32.79 -12.41 -0.74
CA GLU A 258 32.58 -11.44 0.36
C GLU A 258 32.11 -10.04 -0.04
N ALA A 259 31.74 -9.79 -1.30
CA ALA A 259 31.20 -8.50 -1.66
C ALA A 259 29.81 -8.27 -1.03
N PHE A 260 29.64 -7.11 -0.39
CA PHE A 260 28.33 -6.69 0.09
C PHE A 260 27.53 -6.05 -1.05
N LEU A 261 26.20 -6.12 -0.96
CA LEU A 261 25.30 -5.61 -1.98
C LEU A 261 24.64 -4.32 -1.51
N PHE A 262 24.48 -3.36 -2.40
CA PHE A 262 23.76 -2.13 -2.10
C PHE A 262 23.14 -1.47 -3.33
N SER A 263 22.15 -0.62 -3.11
CA SER A 263 21.46 0.17 -4.13
C SER A 263 21.10 1.55 -3.56
N ASP A 264 20.71 2.48 -4.42
CA ASP A 264 20.12 3.77 -4.06
C ASP A 264 18.58 3.74 -4.14
N ASP A 265 18.00 2.59 -4.49
CA ASP A 265 16.57 2.39 -4.66
C ASP A 265 16.05 1.24 -3.79
N TYR A 266 15.00 1.50 -3.02
CA TYR A 266 14.45 0.53 -2.07
C TYR A 266 13.75 -0.62 -2.79
N PHE A 267 13.21 -0.39 -3.99
CA PHE A 267 12.55 -1.43 -4.77
C PHE A 267 13.59 -2.39 -5.31
N ILE A 268 14.72 -1.90 -5.84
CA ILE A 268 15.85 -2.75 -6.25
C ILE A 268 16.37 -3.56 -5.06
N SER A 269 16.58 -2.91 -3.91
CA SER A 269 17.08 -3.57 -2.70
C SER A 269 16.15 -4.69 -2.25
N SER A 270 14.86 -4.40 -2.07
CA SER A 270 13.86 -5.38 -1.63
C SER A 270 13.67 -6.53 -2.61
N GLU A 271 13.60 -6.24 -3.92
CA GLU A 271 13.42 -7.28 -4.95
C GLU A 271 14.63 -8.22 -5.00
N LEU A 272 15.85 -7.69 -4.92
CA LEU A 272 17.06 -8.53 -4.88
C LEU A 272 17.17 -9.33 -3.57
N MET A 273 16.80 -8.76 -2.43
CA MET A 273 16.71 -9.50 -1.16
C MET A 273 15.73 -10.68 -1.27
N PHE A 274 14.62 -10.50 -1.98
CA PHE A 274 13.63 -11.56 -2.20
C PHE A 274 14.11 -12.63 -3.18
N TYR A 275 14.73 -12.24 -4.31
CA TYR A 275 15.06 -13.18 -5.39
C TYR A 275 16.43 -13.83 -5.30
N LEU A 276 17.38 -13.31 -4.50
CA LEU A 276 18.66 -13.97 -4.25
C LEU A 276 18.46 -15.16 -3.29
N LYS A 277 19.13 -16.28 -3.58
CA LYS A 277 18.92 -17.57 -2.91
C LYS A 277 19.14 -17.53 -1.40
N ASP A 278 20.08 -16.73 -0.92
CA ASP A 278 20.46 -16.62 0.49
C ASP A 278 19.77 -15.43 1.20
N HIS A 279 18.84 -14.74 0.52
CA HIS A 279 18.12 -13.58 1.05
C HIS A 279 19.02 -12.57 1.80
N PRO A 280 20.14 -12.14 1.19
CA PRO A 280 21.13 -11.34 1.89
C PRO A 280 20.56 -9.96 2.19
N TYR A 281 21.01 -9.32 3.27
CA TYR A 281 20.69 -7.91 3.49
C TYR A 281 21.35 -7.04 2.42
N ILE A 282 20.57 -6.19 1.75
CA ILE A 282 21.04 -5.26 0.72
C ILE A 282 20.85 -3.84 1.24
N TYR A 283 21.94 -3.10 1.37
CA TYR A 283 21.87 -1.73 1.87
C TYR A 283 21.18 -0.82 0.85
N CYS A 284 20.30 0.07 1.30
CA CYS A 284 19.70 1.10 0.45
C CYS A 284 20.21 2.48 0.88
N ILE A 285 21.25 2.96 0.22
CA ILE A 285 21.87 4.25 0.56
C ILE A 285 20.95 5.42 0.22
N ASN A 286 20.99 6.48 1.04
CA ASN A 286 20.29 7.71 0.73
C ASN A 286 21.15 8.64 -0.13
N THR A 287 20.73 8.80 -1.39
CA THR A 287 21.37 9.66 -2.39
C THR A 287 20.53 10.88 -2.75
N GLY A 288 19.68 11.34 -1.83
CA GLY A 288 18.70 12.40 -2.09
C GLY A 288 17.27 11.87 -2.27
N ARG A 289 17.04 10.58 -2.00
CA ARG A 289 15.73 9.95 -2.07
C ARG A 289 14.84 10.36 -0.88
N ARG A 290 13.55 10.05 -1.00
CA ARG A 290 12.62 10.06 0.12
C ARG A 290 13.06 9.03 1.17
N LYS A 291 12.88 9.35 2.45
CA LYS A 291 13.09 8.39 3.53
C LYS A 291 12.14 7.18 3.39
N ASN A 292 12.61 6.01 3.77
CA ASN A 292 11.89 4.74 3.77
C ASN A 292 12.43 3.84 4.89
N GLN A 293 11.98 2.58 4.95
CA GLN A 293 12.36 1.64 6.01
C GLN A 293 13.88 1.42 6.12
N PHE A 294 14.63 1.52 5.03
CA PHE A 294 16.08 1.30 5.04
C PHE A 294 16.87 2.44 5.71
N ASP A 295 16.26 3.59 5.98
CA ASP A 295 16.94 4.63 6.77
C ASP A 295 16.97 4.28 8.27
N PHE A 296 16.12 3.33 8.69
CA PHE A 296 16.04 2.82 10.06
C PHE A 296 16.71 1.45 10.20
N LEU A 297 16.94 0.75 9.09
CA LEU A 297 17.53 -0.59 9.05
C LEU A 297 18.95 -0.51 8.50
N GLY A 298 19.93 -1.13 9.17
CA GLY A 298 21.29 -1.41 8.69
C GLY A 298 21.96 -0.36 7.79
N LYS A 299 22.98 0.35 8.30
CA LYS A 299 23.74 1.36 7.55
C LYS A 299 24.88 0.76 6.75
N ILE A 300 25.14 1.31 5.56
CA ILE A 300 26.27 0.88 4.70
C ILE A 300 27.63 1.19 5.34
N ASN A 301 27.74 2.31 6.07
CA ASN A 301 28.92 2.71 6.83
C ASN A 301 29.00 1.88 8.11
N ASN A 302 29.30 0.60 7.94
CA ASN A 302 29.49 -0.38 9.00
C ASN A 302 30.94 -0.86 8.96
N PRO A 303 31.64 -0.99 10.11
CA PRO A 303 33.00 -1.52 10.17
C PRO A 303 33.22 -2.81 9.37
N LYS A 304 32.21 -3.67 9.28
CA LYS A 304 32.25 -4.93 8.51
C LYS A 304 32.40 -4.74 7.00
N ASN A 305 32.07 -3.56 6.48
CA ASN A 305 32.10 -3.25 5.05
C ASN A 305 33.39 -2.52 4.63
N TYR A 306 34.13 -1.91 5.57
CA TYR A 306 35.33 -1.13 5.22
C TYR A 306 36.41 -2.00 4.56
N ASN A 307 37.08 -1.42 3.57
CA ASN A 307 38.06 -2.08 2.71
C ASN A 307 37.53 -3.27 1.89
N LYS A 308 36.23 -3.59 1.97
CA LYS A 308 35.63 -4.66 1.17
C LYS A 308 35.18 -4.18 -0.20
N THR A 309 34.82 -5.16 -1.03
CA THR A 309 34.19 -4.92 -2.34
C THR A 309 32.69 -4.70 -2.15
N GLY A 310 32.14 -3.71 -2.83
CA GLY A 310 30.70 -3.46 -2.89
C GLY A 310 30.18 -3.68 -4.31
N ILE A 311 29.06 -4.37 -4.44
CA ILE A 311 28.32 -4.48 -5.70
C ILE A 311 27.14 -3.51 -5.63
N TYR A 312 27.18 -2.49 -6.47
CA TYR A 312 26.17 -1.44 -6.55
C TYR A 312 25.23 -1.71 -7.72
N ILE A 313 23.93 -1.80 -7.44
CA ILE A 313 22.89 -1.97 -8.46
C ILE A 313 22.02 -0.72 -8.46
N THR A 314 21.87 -0.08 -9.61
CA THR A 314 21.02 1.11 -9.73
C THR A 314 20.30 1.16 -11.08
N GLY A 315 19.14 1.80 -11.12
CA GLY A 315 18.43 2.11 -12.37
C GLY A 315 18.99 3.35 -13.10
N ALA A 316 19.87 4.11 -12.45
CA ALA A 316 20.45 5.36 -12.97
C ALA A 316 21.95 5.22 -13.23
N ALA A 317 22.60 6.29 -13.70
CA ALA A 317 24.06 6.33 -13.78
C ALA A 317 24.67 6.32 -12.36
N ILE A 318 25.92 5.83 -12.23
CA ILE A 318 26.63 5.87 -10.96
C ILE A 318 26.72 7.31 -10.43
N GLN A 319 26.33 7.50 -9.17
CA GLN A 319 26.35 8.82 -8.56
C GLN A 319 27.77 9.20 -8.09
N PRO A 320 28.16 10.48 -8.18
CA PRO A 320 29.49 10.93 -7.74
C PRO A 320 29.82 10.61 -6.28
N LEU A 321 28.82 10.59 -5.40
CA LEU A 321 29.00 10.21 -3.99
C LEU A 321 29.39 8.73 -3.85
N VAL A 322 28.78 7.84 -4.65
CA VAL A 322 29.10 6.41 -4.64
C VAL A 322 30.50 6.19 -5.19
N LYS A 323 30.82 6.85 -6.31
CA LYS A 323 32.16 6.75 -6.91
C LYS A 323 33.26 7.20 -5.95
N ARG A 324 33.05 8.30 -5.20
CA ARG A 324 34.00 8.81 -4.19
C ARG A 324 34.15 7.90 -2.97
N GLY A 325 33.14 7.09 -2.66
CA GLY A 325 33.15 6.20 -1.50
C GLY A 325 34.01 4.94 -1.66
N PHE A 326 34.60 4.72 -2.83
CA PHE A 326 35.45 3.57 -3.13
C PHE A 326 36.76 4.04 -3.79
N LYS A 327 37.82 3.23 -3.71
CA LYS A 327 39.08 3.56 -4.41
C LYS A 327 38.96 3.34 -5.92
N ASN A 328 38.43 2.17 -6.31
CA ASN A 328 38.48 1.72 -7.69
C ASN A 328 37.13 1.17 -8.17
N LEU A 329 36.73 1.53 -9.39
CA LEU A 329 35.71 0.82 -10.14
C LEU A 329 36.39 -0.28 -10.96
N VAL A 330 36.01 -1.54 -10.74
CA VAL A 330 36.71 -2.71 -11.32
C VAL A 330 35.87 -3.41 -12.38
N PHE A 331 34.54 -3.32 -12.28
CA PHE A 331 33.66 -3.92 -13.27
C PHE A 331 32.38 -3.10 -13.41
N TYR A 332 31.87 -3.03 -14.64
CA TYR A 332 30.60 -2.42 -14.97
C TYR A 332 29.87 -3.29 -15.99
N LYS A 333 28.58 -3.54 -15.73
CA LYS A 333 27.69 -4.19 -16.68
C LYS A 333 26.34 -3.49 -16.68
N LYS A 334 25.86 -3.17 -17.88
CA LYS A 334 24.47 -2.76 -18.11
C LYS A 334 23.62 -4.00 -18.38
N TYR A 335 22.59 -4.21 -17.57
CA TYR A 335 21.64 -5.31 -17.70
C TYR A 335 20.30 -4.78 -18.21
N ASN A 336 19.87 -5.23 -19.39
CA ASN A 336 18.61 -4.81 -20.00
C ASN A 336 17.53 -5.85 -19.77
N VAL A 337 16.46 -5.45 -19.07
CA VAL A 337 15.25 -6.26 -18.93
C VAL A 337 14.42 -6.13 -20.21
N LYS A 338 14.27 -7.24 -20.92
CA LYS A 338 13.37 -7.35 -22.06
C LYS A 338 12.01 -7.88 -21.60
N TYR A 339 10.94 -7.28 -22.09
CA TYR A 339 9.57 -7.74 -21.93
C TYR A 339 8.84 -7.55 -23.26
N ARG A 340 8.15 -8.60 -23.74
CA ARG A 340 7.44 -8.57 -25.02
C ARG A 340 8.35 -8.07 -26.17
N GLY A 341 9.57 -8.62 -26.22
CA GLY A 341 10.61 -8.27 -27.21
C GLY A 341 11.29 -6.91 -27.05
N LYS A 342 10.78 -6.02 -26.18
CA LYS A 342 11.31 -4.65 -26.01
C LYS A 342 12.04 -4.47 -24.69
N VAL A 343 13.08 -3.64 -24.66
CA VAL A 343 13.73 -3.24 -23.41
C VAL A 343 12.78 -2.31 -22.65
N VAL A 344 12.37 -2.72 -21.44
CA VAL A 344 11.45 -1.97 -20.58
C VAL A 344 12.11 -1.35 -19.37
N LYS A 345 13.27 -1.87 -18.97
CA LYS A 345 14.06 -1.39 -17.84
C LYS A 345 15.53 -1.74 -18.06
N SER A 346 16.42 -0.92 -17.55
CA SER A 346 17.86 -1.19 -17.54
C SER A 346 18.39 -1.00 -16.13
N PHE A 347 19.33 -1.84 -15.73
CA PHE A 347 20.07 -1.72 -14.50
C PHE A 347 21.54 -1.59 -14.81
N ASN A 348 22.24 -0.81 -14.02
CA ASN A 348 23.67 -0.69 -14.04
C ASN A 348 24.21 -1.41 -12.80
N ILE A 349 25.10 -2.38 -13.03
CA ILE A 349 25.75 -3.16 -11.98
C ILE A 349 27.22 -2.78 -11.97
N TYR A 350 27.67 -2.19 -10.88
CA TYR A 350 29.05 -1.76 -10.67
C TYR A 350 29.69 -2.59 -9.56
N VAL A 351 30.95 -3.00 -9.75
CA VAL A 351 31.76 -3.62 -8.71
C VAL A 351 32.85 -2.64 -8.31
N LEU A 352 32.83 -2.23 -7.06
CA LEU A 352 33.67 -1.17 -6.51
C LEU A 352 34.54 -1.75 -5.39
N ARG A 353 35.86 -1.55 -5.44
CA ARG A 353 36.81 -2.08 -4.45
C ARG A 353 37.24 -1.04 -3.43
N ASN A 354 37.60 -1.54 -2.24
CA ASN A 354 38.12 -0.77 -1.12
C ASN A 354 37.13 0.32 -0.68
N PHE A 355 35.99 -0.12 -0.15
CA PHE A 355 35.02 0.78 0.46
C PHE A 355 35.65 1.62 1.57
N LYS A 356 35.45 2.94 1.49
CA LYS A 356 35.90 3.90 2.50
C LYS A 356 34.72 4.35 3.35
N GLU A 357 33.86 5.17 2.76
CA GLU A 357 32.68 5.72 3.40
C GLU A 357 31.79 6.32 2.31
N ILE A 358 30.47 6.17 2.43
CA ILE A 358 29.53 6.96 1.65
C ILE A 358 28.84 7.94 2.58
N LYS A 359 29.06 9.24 2.35
CA LYS A 359 28.33 10.31 3.03
C LYS A 359 26.94 10.44 2.40
N GLU A 360 25.98 9.77 3.00
CA GLU A 360 24.58 9.81 2.57
C GLU A 360 24.02 11.23 2.67
N ILE A 361 23.16 11.59 1.72
CA ILE A 361 22.50 12.89 1.71
C ILE A 361 21.36 12.85 2.71
N GLN A 362 21.46 13.64 3.78
CA GLN A 362 20.35 13.79 4.71
C GLN A 362 19.21 14.56 4.03
N THR A 363 18.10 13.88 3.79
CA THR A 363 16.89 14.50 3.23
C THR A 363 15.83 14.66 4.32
N ASN A 364 15.22 15.85 4.36
CA ASN A 364 13.99 16.11 5.12
C ASN A 364 12.72 15.69 4.35
N ARG A 365 12.87 15.00 3.22
CA ARG A 365 11.76 14.50 2.40
C ARG A 365 11.33 13.14 2.94
N TYR A 366 10.17 13.11 3.59
CA TYR A 366 9.62 11.93 4.26
C TYR A 366 8.62 11.18 3.45
#